data_AF-A0A820D798-F1
#
_entry.id   AF-A0A820D798-F1
#
_cell.length_a   1.000
_cell.length_b   1.000
_cell.length_c   1.000
_cell.angle_alpha   90.00
_cell.angle_beta   90.00
_cell.angle_gamma   90.00
#
_symmetry.space_group_name_H-M   'P 1'
#
loop_
_entity.id
_entity.type
_entity.pdbx_description
1 polymer ?
#
loop_
_entity_poly.entity_id
_entity_poly.type
_entity_poly.pdbx_seq_one_letter_code
_entity_poly.pdbx_strand_id
1 'polypeptide(L)'
;MRGIEDFSFIKAIELKNLLLYGFIPHFIHYLTIDQLCFLSLLVIGIRLLHADNVFKPITSATANNLLCRYYADHHIYFFHHANLVLHLHQHFQDIYKCHGPLSSVNTFAQEDFIGYISKNKNGTTSFHNLLSYYYNIDILLTNFNEKKKCAVDGPLDLFSLAYNHPLFGELFDYHQQMCNCNNYNMCIKTYRRCRVLKQIFHSLQYTKRKNTISYFVQYLFLSDQTEFGTIKIFFQHHGQTFALIQNFQVINAFSDYLKESRYYDLLKQPIDSFYFVLKKTNINRIVSVEKIKKHLIIFEDALGKSHVLTTPVSSMTEHD
;
A
#
# COMPACT_ATOMS: atom_id res chain seq x y z
N MET A 1 -1.87 -18.61 -2.89
CA MET A 1 -3.15 -18.02 -3.33
C MET A 1 -4.05 -19.15 -3.78
N ARG A 2 -5.34 -19.12 -3.44
CA ARG A 2 -6.34 -20.06 -3.99
C ARG A 2 -6.49 -19.82 -5.50
N GLY A 3 -6.94 -20.83 -6.24
CA GLY A 3 -7.10 -20.74 -7.69
C GLY A 3 -8.18 -19.72 -8.09
N ILE A 4 -8.19 -19.31 -9.37
CA ILE A 4 -9.18 -18.39 -9.94
C ILE A 4 -10.63 -18.93 -9.75
N GLU A 5 -10.77 -20.24 -9.59
CA GLU A 5 -12.02 -20.97 -9.40
C GLU A 5 -12.69 -20.69 -8.04
N ASP A 6 -11.94 -20.15 -7.07
CA ASP A 6 -12.39 -19.86 -5.70
C ASP A 6 -12.72 -18.37 -5.47
N PHE A 7 -12.88 -17.56 -6.54
CA PHE A 7 -13.13 -16.12 -6.43
C PHE A 7 -14.37 -15.76 -5.58
N SER A 8 -15.34 -16.68 -5.45
CA SER A 8 -16.52 -16.52 -4.59
C SER A 8 -16.22 -16.41 -3.09
N PHE A 9 -15.02 -16.80 -2.66
CA PHE A 9 -14.58 -16.76 -1.25
C PHE A 9 -13.54 -15.67 -0.95
N ILE A 10 -13.16 -14.87 -1.95
CA ILE A 10 -12.23 -13.76 -1.76
C ILE A 10 -12.94 -12.67 -0.95
N LYS A 11 -12.34 -12.26 0.17
CA LYS A 11 -12.92 -11.18 0.97
C LYS A 11 -12.91 -9.89 0.17
N ALA A 12 -13.92 -9.04 0.36
CA ALA A 12 -13.98 -7.74 -0.31
C ALA A 12 -12.69 -6.90 -0.15
N ILE A 13 -12.00 -7.02 0.99
CA ILE A 13 -10.71 -6.36 1.25
C ILE A 13 -9.56 -6.93 0.40
N GLU A 14 -9.54 -8.24 0.16
CA GLU A 14 -8.54 -8.89 -0.68
C GLU A 14 -8.76 -8.54 -2.15
N LEU A 15 -10.02 -8.49 -2.58
CA LEU A 15 -10.40 -8.07 -3.93
C LEU A 15 -10.04 -6.59 -4.16
N LYS A 16 -10.29 -5.72 -3.17
CA LYS A 16 -9.87 -4.32 -3.19
C LYS A 16 -8.34 -4.20 -3.31
N ASN A 17 -7.57 -4.93 -2.50
CA ASN A 17 -6.11 -4.87 -2.54
C ASN A 17 -5.55 -5.43 -3.86
N LEU A 18 -6.17 -6.47 -4.41
CA LEU A 18 -5.86 -6.96 -5.74
C LEU A 18 -6.11 -5.86 -6.77
N LEU A 19 -7.29 -5.24 -6.77
CA LEU A 19 -7.62 -4.16 -7.72
C LEU A 19 -6.67 -2.96 -7.61
N LEU A 20 -6.39 -2.49 -6.40
CA LEU A 20 -5.61 -1.26 -6.17
C LEU A 20 -4.10 -1.46 -6.32
N TYR A 21 -3.58 -2.65 -6.03
CA TYR A 21 -2.12 -2.85 -5.95
C TYR A 21 -1.66 -3.99 -6.84
N GLY A 22 -2.31 -5.15 -6.73
CA GLY A 22 -1.84 -6.41 -7.31
C GLY A 22 -2.21 -6.65 -8.77
N PHE A 23 -3.26 -6.04 -9.30
CA PHE A 23 -3.85 -6.41 -10.59
C PHE A 23 -2.83 -6.29 -11.73
N ILE A 24 -2.30 -5.08 -11.95
CA ILE A 24 -1.37 -4.83 -13.05
C ILE A 24 -0.12 -5.72 -12.95
N PRO A 25 0.59 -5.80 -11.80
CA PRO A 25 1.75 -6.68 -11.63
C PRO A 25 1.49 -8.17 -11.90
N HIS A 26 0.34 -8.69 -11.47
CA HIS A 26 0.06 -10.13 -11.59
C HIS A 26 -0.41 -10.50 -13.00
N PHE A 27 -1.13 -9.61 -13.68
CA PHE A 27 -1.76 -9.90 -14.96
C PHE A 27 -0.92 -9.51 -16.19
N ILE A 28 0.24 -8.86 -16.00
CA ILE A 28 1.11 -8.39 -17.09
C ILE A 28 1.59 -9.51 -18.03
N HIS A 29 1.73 -10.73 -17.54
CA HIS A 29 2.15 -11.88 -18.33
C HIS A 29 0.99 -12.71 -18.90
N TYR A 30 -0.25 -12.43 -18.46
CA TYR A 30 -1.43 -13.21 -18.84
C TYR A 30 -2.34 -12.50 -19.84
N LEU A 31 -2.23 -11.17 -19.93
CA LEU A 31 -3.05 -10.33 -20.81
C LEU A 31 -2.22 -9.79 -21.97
N THR A 32 -2.88 -9.51 -23.10
CA THR A 32 -2.23 -8.71 -24.15
C THR A 32 -1.96 -7.29 -23.63
N ILE A 33 -0.95 -6.61 -24.19
CA ILE A 33 -0.58 -5.24 -23.80
C ILE A 33 -1.81 -4.32 -23.83
N ASP A 34 -2.63 -4.43 -24.88
CA ASP A 34 -3.84 -3.63 -25.05
C ASP A 34 -4.94 -3.95 -24.03
N GLN A 35 -5.15 -5.22 -23.69
CA GLN A 35 -6.10 -5.61 -22.63
C GLN A 35 -5.64 -5.12 -21.26
N LEU A 36 -4.34 -5.27 -20.97
CA LEU A 36 -3.74 -4.80 -19.72
C LEU A 36 -3.88 -3.28 -19.60
N CYS A 37 -3.56 -2.54 -20.66
CA CYS A 37 -3.68 -1.09 -20.68
C CYS A 37 -5.14 -0.65 -20.53
N PHE A 38 -6.06 -1.29 -21.26
CA PHE A 38 -7.49 -1.03 -21.11
C PHE A 38 -7.96 -1.20 -19.66
N LEU A 39 -7.63 -2.31 -18.99
CA LEU A 39 -7.98 -2.54 -17.59
C LEU A 39 -7.23 -1.60 -16.64
N SER A 40 -6.02 -1.18 -17.00
CA SER A 40 -5.24 -0.19 -16.24
C SER A 40 -5.93 1.18 -16.21
N LEU A 41 -6.74 1.55 -17.22
CA LEU A 41 -7.55 2.78 -17.16
C LEU A 41 -8.46 2.80 -15.93
N LEU A 42 -9.14 1.67 -15.66
CA LEU A 42 -10.01 1.53 -14.50
C LEU A 42 -9.21 1.54 -13.19
N VAL A 43 -8.18 0.70 -13.11
CA VAL A 43 -7.34 0.56 -11.91
C VAL A 43 -6.72 1.91 -11.53
N ILE A 44 -6.06 2.58 -12.48
CA ILE A 44 -5.38 3.84 -12.23
C ILE A 44 -6.39 4.98 -12.00
N GLY A 45 -7.52 5.00 -12.71
CA GLY A 45 -8.61 5.95 -12.46
C GLY A 45 -9.12 5.87 -11.04
N ILE A 46 -9.44 4.67 -10.54
CA ILE A 46 -9.86 4.45 -9.15
C ILE A 46 -8.75 4.86 -8.18
N ARG A 47 -7.50 4.46 -8.42
CA ARG A 47 -6.38 4.81 -7.54
C ARG A 47 -6.15 6.31 -7.43
N LEU A 48 -6.29 7.06 -8.52
CA LEU A 48 -6.20 8.54 -8.51
C LEU A 48 -7.31 9.18 -7.66
N LEU A 49 -8.52 8.62 -7.66
CA LEU A 49 -9.61 9.07 -6.78
C LEU A 49 -9.36 8.76 -5.31
N HIS A 50 -8.66 7.66 -5.02
CA HIS A 50 -8.27 7.24 -3.67
C HIS A 50 -6.93 7.82 -3.19
N ALA A 51 -6.21 8.56 -4.02
CA ALA A 51 -4.89 9.08 -3.68
C ALA A 51 -4.98 10.32 -2.78
N ASP A 52 -4.10 10.39 -1.77
CA ASP A 52 -4.02 11.52 -0.84
C ASP A 52 -3.75 12.88 -1.51
N ASN A 53 -3.94 13.96 -0.75
CA ASN A 53 -3.71 15.36 -1.12
C ASN A 53 -2.37 15.66 -1.83
N VAL A 54 -1.38 14.78 -1.73
CA VAL A 54 -0.08 14.91 -2.42
C VAL A 54 -0.23 14.92 -3.95
N PHE A 55 -1.30 14.35 -4.50
CA PHE A 55 -1.53 14.29 -5.95
C PHE A 55 -2.52 15.37 -6.49
N LYS A 56 -2.98 16.32 -5.64
CA LYS A 56 -4.29 16.97 -5.81
C LYS A 56 -4.60 17.99 -6.91
N PRO A 57 -3.70 18.64 -7.68
CA PRO A 57 -4.23 19.62 -8.64
C PRO A 57 -4.79 19.00 -9.94
N ILE A 58 -4.37 17.78 -10.30
CA ILE A 58 -4.63 17.19 -11.64
C ILE A 58 -5.32 15.81 -11.57
N THR A 59 -5.47 15.23 -10.38
CA THR A 59 -5.94 13.84 -10.21
C THR A 59 -7.35 13.58 -10.66
N SER A 60 -8.31 14.46 -10.36
CA SER A 60 -9.74 14.18 -10.60
C SER A 60 -10.11 14.26 -12.09
N ALA A 61 -9.56 15.23 -12.82
CA ALA A 61 -9.77 15.36 -14.26
C ALA A 61 -9.11 14.20 -15.02
N THR A 62 -7.88 13.85 -14.67
CA THR A 62 -7.19 12.69 -15.26
C THR A 62 -7.93 11.40 -14.92
N ALA A 63 -8.31 11.18 -13.66
CA ALA A 63 -9.08 10.01 -13.26
C ALA A 63 -10.38 9.87 -14.06
N ASN A 64 -11.13 10.97 -14.20
CA ASN A 64 -12.35 10.99 -15.00
C ASN A 64 -12.08 10.62 -16.45
N ASN A 65 -11.05 11.19 -17.08
CA ASN A 65 -10.72 10.90 -18.47
C ASN A 65 -10.40 9.39 -18.66
N LEU A 66 -9.62 8.81 -17.75
CA LEU A 66 -9.33 7.37 -17.76
C LEU A 66 -10.61 6.53 -17.63
N LEU A 67 -11.49 6.86 -16.68
CA LEU A 67 -12.74 6.15 -16.46
C LEU A 67 -13.71 6.30 -17.64
N CYS A 68 -13.89 7.52 -18.17
CA CYS A 68 -14.70 7.75 -19.36
C CYS A 68 -14.20 6.93 -20.54
N ARG A 69 -12.88 6.89 -20.76
CA ARG A 69 -12.30 6.09 -21.83
C ARG A 69 -12.51 4.59 -21.62
N TYR A 70 -12.34 4.10 -20.39
CA TYR A 70 -12.60 2.71 -20.03
C TYR A 70 -14.04 2.30 -20.38
N TYR A 71 -15.04 3.11 -20.01
CA TYR A 71 -16.44 2.79 -20.32
C TYR A 71 -16.77 2.93 -21.80
N ALA A 72 -16.22 3.94 -22.49
CA ALA A 72 -16.44 4.12 -23.92
C ALA A 72 -15.95 2.91 -24.73
N ASP A 73 -14.79 2.36 -24.37
CA ASP A 73 -14.14 1.28 -25.10
C ASP A 73 -14.47 -0.12 -24.54
N HIS A 74 -15.30 -0.22 -23.50
CA HIS A 74 -15.61 -1.50 -22.83
C HIS A 74 -16.14 -2.57 -23.79
N HIS A 75 -16.95 -2.15 -24.76
CA HIS A 75 -17.51 -3.03 -25.78
C HIS A 75 -16.43 -3.68 -26.66
N ILE A 76 -15.23 -3.11 -26.77
CA ILE A 76 -14.15 -3.64 -27.62
C ILE A 76 -13.56 -4.94 -27.04
N TYR A 77 -13.51 -5.07 -25.72
CA TYR A 77 -12.91 -6.23 -25.05
C TYR A 77 -13.93 -7.12 -24.34
N PHE A 78 -15.06 -6.55 -23.93
CA PHE A 78 -16.01 -7.19 -23.02
C PHE A 78 -17.46 -6.97 -23.46
N PHE A 79 -17.74 -6.95 -24.76
CA PHE A 79 -19.08 -6.75 -25.34
C PHE A 79 -20.17 -7.58 -24.64
N HIS A 80 -19.93 -8.89 -24.49
CA HIS A 80 -20.88 -9.83 -23.90
C HIS A 80 -21.02 -9.73 -22.37
N HIS A 81 -20.21 -8.89 -21.72
CA HIS A 81 -20.20 -8.71 -20.26
C HIS A 81 -20.73 -7.33 -19.84
N ALA A 82 -21.17 -6.49 -20.80
CA ALA A 82 -21.79 -5.20 -20.51
C ALA A 82 -23.17 -5.41 -19.85
N ASN A 83 -23.22 -5.27 -18.52
CA ASN A 83 -24.46 -5.33 -17.73
C ASN A 83 -24.87 -3.93 -17.23
N LEU A 84 -26.07 -3.82 -16.66
CA LEU A 84 -26.63 -2.57 -16.11
C LEU A 84 -25.69 -1.90 -15.08
N VAL A 85 -24.91 -2.70 -14.34
CA VAL A 85 -23.99 -2.23 -13.29
C VAL A 85 -22.81 -1.47 -13.89
N LEU A 86 -22.31 -1.87 -15.06
CA LEU A 86 -21.24 -1.16 -15.77
C LEU A 86 -21.67 0.22 -16.28
N HIS A 87 -22.95 0.41 -16.62
CA HIS A 87 -23.49 1.72 -16.97
C HIS A 87 -23.56 2.65 -15.75
N LEU A 88 -23.96 2.12 -14.57
CA LEU A 88 -24.00 2.90 -13.33
C LEU A 88 -22.63 3.48 -12.94
N HIS A 89 -21.54 2.81 -13.32
CA HIS A 89 -20.20 3.33 -13.05
C HIS A 89 -19.85 4.61 -13.84
N GLN A 90 -20.55 4.93 -14.94
CA GLN A 90 -20.38 6.21 -15.63
C GLN A 90 -20.80 7.40 -14.75
N HIS A 91 -21.65 7.15 -13.76
CA HIS A 91 -22.14 8.15 -12.80
C HIS A 91 -21.41 8.11 -11.46
N PHE A 92 -20.34 7.31 -11.33
CA PHE A 92 -19.66 7.07 -10.05
C PHE A 92 -19.17 8.35 -9.37
N GLN A 93 -18.64 9.30 -10.16
CA GLN A 93 -18.18 10.58 -9.64
C GLN A 93 -19.34 11.42 -9.11
N ASP A 94 -20.46 11.47 -9.83
CA ASP A 94 -21.64 12.24 -9.43
C ASP A 94 -22.23 11.65 -8.15
N ILE A 95 -22.30 10.31 -8.07
CA ILE A 95 -22.75 9.61 -6.86
C ILE A 95 -21.80 9.92 -5.68
N TYR A 96 -20.49 9.85 -5.87
CA TYR A 96 -19.53 10.13 -4.80
C TYR A 96 -19.58 11.59 -4.33
N LYS A 97 -19.74 12.54 -5.26
CA LYS A 97 -19.86 13.97 -4.93
C LYS A 97 -21.16 14.28 -4.19
N CYS A 98 -22.27 13.70 -4.61
CA CYS A 98 -23.60 13.97 -4.04
C CYS A 98 -23.85 13.22 -2.73
N HIS A 99 -23.30 12.01 -2.57
CA HIS A 99 -23.66 11.10 -1.48
C HIS A 99 -22.47 10.63 -0.63
N GLY A 100 -21.25 11.05 -0.98
CA GLY A 100 -20.04 10.67 -0.28
C GLY A 100 -19.53 9.26 -0.65
N PRO A 101 -18.69 8.64 0.19
CA PRO A 101 -18.12 7.32 -0.09
C PRO A 101 -19.19 6.26 -0.36
N LEU A 102 -19.01 5.40 -1.36
CA LEU A 102 -19.98 4.32 -1.62
C LEU A 102 -20.10 3.31 -0.47
N SER A 103 -19.10 3.26 0.42
CA SER A 103 -19.18 2.48 1.66
C SER A 103 -20.27 2.97 2.61
N SER A 104 -20.72 4.23 2.51
CA SER A 104 -21.82 4.78 3.31
C SER A 104 -23.19 4.71 2.64
N VAL A 105 -23.25 4.35 1.35
CA VAL A 105 -24.50 4.31 0.56
C VAL A 105 -24.83 2.90 0.04
N ASN A 106 -24.13 1.88 0.53
CA ASN A 106 -24.34 0.50 0.10
C ASN A 106 -25.50 -0.18 0.84
N THR A 107 -25.97 -1.29 0.27
CA THR A 107 -27.00 -2.16 0.85
C THR A 107 -26.43 -3.19 1.82
N PHE A 108 -25.11 -3.23 2.07
CA PHE A 108 -24.50 -4.28 2.89
C PHE A 108 -25.06 -4.32 4.31
N ALA A 109 -25.30 -3.16 4.93
CA ALA A 109 -25.94 -3.12 6.25
C ALA A 109 -27.37 -3.68 6.23
N GLN A 110 -28.10 -3.49 5.13
CA GLN A 110 -29.44 -4.04 4.94
C GLN A 110 -29.40 -5.54 4.64
N GLU A 111 -28.43 -6.01 3.86
CA GLU A 111 -28.20 -7.44 3.57
C GLU A 111 -27.78 -8.20 4.82
N ASP A 112 -26.88 -7.63 5.63
CA ASP A 112 -26.49 -8.17 6.94
C ASP A 112 -27.70 -8.26 7.88
N PHE A 113 -28.56 -7.23 7.87
CA PHE A 113 -29.80 -7.22 8.63
C PHE A 113 -30.79 -8.29 8.16
N ILE A 114 -30.99 -8.45 6.85
CA ILE A 114 -31.83 -9.51 6.27
C ILE A 114 -31.27 -10.90 6.62
N GLY A 115 -29.96 -11.09 6.48
CA GLY A 115 -29.27 -12.33 6.85
C GLY A 115 -29.40 -12.64 8.35
N TYR A 116 -29.35 -11.62 9.19
CA TYR A 116 -29.56 -11.74 10.63
C TYR A 116 -31.02 -12.07 10.99
N ILE A 117 -32.01 -11.39 10.38
CA ILE A 117 -33.45 -11.71 10.56
C ILE A 117 -33.72 -13.15 10.12
N SER A 118 -33.17 -13.56 8.98
CA SER A 118 -33.34 -14.91 8.44
C SER A 118 -32.82 -15.98 9.41
N LYS A 119 -31.67 -15.72 10.06
CA LYS A 119 -31.07 -16.62 11.07
C LYS A 119 -31.78 -16.60 12.43
N ASN A 120 -32.44 -15.50 12.77
CA ASN A 120 -33.04 -15.29 14.09
C ASN A 120 -34.58 -15.16 14.05
N LYS A 121 -35.23 -15.83 13.08
CA LYS A 121 -36.69 -15.87 12.91
C LYS A 121 -37.48 -16.21 14.19
N ASN A 122 -36.86 -16.86 15.17
CA ASN A 122 -37.51 -17.31 16.40
C ASN A 122 -37.27 -16.41 17.64
N GLY A 123 -36.59 -15.27 17.48
CA GLY A 123 -36.55 -14.14 18.43
C GLY A 123 -35.73 -14.33 19.71
N THR A 124 -35.00 -13.29 20.12
CA THR A 124 -34.70 -13.00 21.54
C THR A 124 -34.60 -11.49 21.78
N THR A 125 -35.20 -11.02 22.88
CA THR A 125 -35.44 -9.64 23.35
C THR A 125 -34.21 -8.72 23.56
N SER A 126 -33.02 -9.06 23.05
CA SER A 126 -31.79 -8.25 23.13
C SER A 126 -31.70 -7.14 22.06
N PHE A 127 -32.80 -6.88 21.35
CA PHE A 127 -32.89 -6.10 20.11
C PHE A 127 -32.64 -4.59 20.23
N HIS A 128 -32.81 -3.96 21.40
CA HIS A 128 -32.69 -2.49 21.50
C HIS A 128 -31.22 -2.01 21.55
N ASN A 129 -30.32 -2.86 22.05
CA ASN A 129 -28.91 -2.52 22.25
C ASN A 129 -28.10 -2.57 20.95
N LEU A 130 -28.47 -3.45 20.01
CA LEU A 130 -27.75 -3.64 18.75
C LEU A 130 -28.11 -2.58 17.70
N LEU A 131 -29.38 -2.17 17.64
CA LEU A 131 -29.79 -1.04 16.79
C LEU A 131 -29.16 0.27 17.28
N SER A 132 -29.14 0.48 18.61
CA SER A 132 -28.41 1.59 19.23
C SER A 132 -26.89 1.49 19.00
N TYR A 133 -26.32 0.28 18.97
CA TYR A 133 -24.89 0.07 18.70
C TYR A 133 -24.52 0.48 17.28
N TYR A 134 -25.29 0.06 16.26
CA TYR A 134 -25.03 0.41 14.86
C TYR A 134 -25.28 1.89 14.55
N TYR A 135 -26.33 2.50 15.12
CA TYR A 135 -26.56 3.94 14.97
C TYR A 135 -25.53 4.82 15.70
N ASN A 136 -24.87 4.29 16.74
CA ASN A 136 -23.83 5.02 17.49
C ASN A 136 -22.40 4.65 17.05
N ILE A 137 -22.21 3.92 15.95
CA ILE A 137 -20.86 3.64 15.41
C ILE A 137 -20.10 4.95 15.12
N ASP A 138 -20.77 5.98 14.63
CA ASP A 138 -20.12 7.28 14.36
C ASP A 138 -19.67 8.00 15.65
N ILE A 139 -20.40 7.82 16.77
CA ILE A 139 -20.04 8.34 18.10
C ILE A 139 -18.90 7.52 18.73
N LEU A 140 -18.86 6.20 18.50
CA LEU A 140 -17.77 5.34 18.95
C LEU A 140 -16.48 5.58 18.13
N LEU A 141 -16.59 5.78 16.82
CA LEU A 141 -15.46 6.08 15.93
C LEU A 141 -14.85 7.46 16.19
N THR A 142 -15.66 8.45 16.58
CA THR A 142 -15.16 9.79 16.99
C THR A 142 -14.53 9.78 18.39
N ASN A 143 -14.94 8.86 19.28
CA ASN A 143 -14.38 8.72 20.62
C ASN A 143 -13.21 7.72 20.74
N PHE A 144 -12.79 7.09 19.64
CA PHE A 144 -11.58 6.25 19.58
C PHE A 144 -10.27 7.10 19.59
N ASN A 145 -10.18 8.07 20.50
CA ASN A 145 -8.92 8.69 20.94
C ASN A 145 -8.30 7.90 22.11
N GLU A 146 -8.51 6.59 22.16
CA GLU A 146 -7.82 5.76 23.13
C GLU A 146 -6.35 5.62 22.75
N LYS A 147 -5.50 6.11 23.66
CA LYS A 147 -4.06 5.89 23.74
C LYS A 147 -3.74 4.40 23.64
N LYS A 148 -3.70 3.83 22.44
CA LYS A 148 -3.06 2.54 22.21
C LYS A 148 -1.58 2.74 22.45
N LYS A 149 -1.12 2.25 23.61
CA LYS A 149 0.30 2.05 23.93
C LYS A 149 1.00 1.58 22.66
N CYS A 150 2.00 2.35 22.22
CA CYS A 150 2.98 1.84 21.27
C CYS A 150 3.43 0.47 21.79
N ALA A 151 3.18 -0.59 21.04
CA ALA A 151 3.94 -1.81 21.22
C ALA A 151 5.37 -1.51 20.75
N VAL A 152 6.14 -0.87 21.62
CA VAL A 152 7.59 -0.81 21.50
C VAL A 152 8.04 -2.20 21.90
N ASP A 153 8.28 -3.08 20.92
CA ASP A 153 9.17 -4.20 21.23
C ASP A 153 10.48 -3.57 21.69
N GLY A 154 10.99 -4.04 22.83
CA GLY A 154 12.21 -3.55 23.43
C GLY A 154 13.40 -3.57 22.44
N PRO A 155 14.52 -2.95 22.83
CA PRO A 155 15.72 -2.94 22.00
C PRO A 155 16.06 -4.35 21.52
N LEU A 156 16.46 -4.45 20.25
CA LEU A 156 16.96 -5.71 19.70
C LEU A 156 18.23 -6.07 20.46
N ASP A 157 18.23 -7.22 21.14
CA ASP A 157 19.46 -7.76 21.70
C ASP A 157 20.38 -8.22 20.55
N LEU A 158 21.38 -7.40 20.27
CA LEU A 158 22.37 -7.61 19.22
C LEU A 158 23.19 -8.88 19.45
N PHE A 159 23.30 -9.40 20.68
CA PHE A 159 24.04 -10.62 20.97
C PHE A 159 23.29 -11.90 20.59
N SER A 160 21.97 -11.83 20.39
CA SER A 160 21.14 -12.96 19.94
C SER A 160 21.24 -13.25 18.44
N LEU A 161 21.67 -12.25 17.66
CA LEU A 161 22.01 -12.39 16.24
C LEU A 161 23.53 -12.45 16.17
N ALA A 162 24.07 -13.61 15.81
CA ALA A 162 25.52 -13.87 15.76
C ALA A 162 26.33 -12.66 15.27
N TYR A 163 27.46 -12.39 15.96
CA TYR A 163 28.50 -11.36 15.72
C TYR A 163 28.92 -11.11 14.26
N ASN A 164 28.43 -11.89 13.31
CA ASN A 164 28.77 -11.88 11.89
C ASN A 164 27.65 -11.30 11.00
N HIS A 165 26.63 -10.63 11.54
CA HIS A 165 25.63 -10.02 10.66
C HIS A 165 26.26 -8.82 9.93
N PRO A 166 26.27 -8.77 8.58
CA PRO A 166 26.88 -7.66 7.79
C PRO A 166 26.30 -6.26 8.08
N LEU A 167 25.22 -6.17 8.86
CA LEU A 167 24.64 -4.91 9.34
C LEU A 167 25.48 -4.25 10.41
N PHE A 168 26.26 -5.05 11.15
CA PHE A 168 27.08 -4.56 12.25
C PHE A 168 28.23 -3.69 11.74
N GLY A 169 28.85 -4.06 10.62
CA GLY A 169 29.91 -3.27 9.98
C GLY A 169 29.45 -1.86 9.66
N GLU A 170 28.28 -1.71 9.02
CA GLU A 170 27.80 -0.40 8.59
C GLU A 170 27.39 0.53 9.74
N LEU A 171 26.81 -0.03 10.81
CA LEU A 171 26.51 0.74 12.01
C LEU A 171 27.77 1.12 12.78
N PHE A 172 28.78 0.25 12.77
CA PHE A 172 30.07 0.51 13.39
C PHE A 172 30.84 1.60 12.63
N ASP A 173 30.87 1.53 11.30
CA ASP A 173 31.49 2.56 10.44
C ASP A 173 30.80 3.92 10.65
N TYR A 174 29.46 3.94 10.74
CA TYR A 174 28.71 5.15 11.08
C TYR A 174 29.09 5.70 12.46
N HIS A 175 29.20 4.82 13.47
CA HIS A 175 29.63 5.22 14.80
C HIS A 175 31.04 5.81 14.79
N GLN A 176 32.00 5.20 14.10
CA GLN A 176 33.36 5.73 13.99
C GLN A 176 33.41 7.10 13.30
N GLN A 177 32.51 7.35 12.35
CA GLN A 177 32.42 8.64 11.66
C GLN A 177 31.75 9.73 12.50
N MET A 178 30.82 9.36 13.38
CA MET A 178 29.96 10.32 14.10
C MET A 178 30.36 10.50 15.57
N CYS A 179 31.08 9.55 16.16
CA CYS A 179 31.50 9.55 17.55
C CYS A 179 33.02 9.44 17.68
N ASN A 180 33.57 10.19 18.63
CA ASN A 180 34.98 10.06 19.04
C ASN A 180 35.17 9.08 20.22
N CYS A 181 34.24 8.16 20.44
CA CYS A 181 34.28 7.22 21.56
C CYS A 181 34.33 5.77 21.07
N ASN A 182 34.74 4.84 21.93
CA ASN A 182 34.76 3.40 21.62
C ASN A 182 33.54 2.66 22.18
N ASN A 183 32.60 3.37 22.80
CA ASN A 183 31.46 2.78 23.53
C ASN A 183 30.23 2.60 22.63
N TYR A 184 30.37 1.80 21.56
CA TYR A 184 29.31 1.56 20.56
C TYR A 184 27.94 1.21 21.19
N ASN A 185 27.91 0.29 22.15
CA ASN A 185 26.67 -0.18 22.79
C ASN A 185 25.96 0.89 23.63
N MET A 186 26.68 1.93 24.06
CA MET A 186 26.08 3.06 24.77
C MET A 186 25.51 4.09 23.81
N CYS A 187 26.17 4.29 22.66
CA CYS A 187 25.79 5.27 21.66
C CYS A 187 24.66 4.79 20.73
N ILE A 188 24.64 3.51 20.39
CA ILE A 188 23.71 2.93 19.41
C ILE A 188 22.81 1.90 20.07
N LYS A 189 21.50 2.13 19.96
CA LYS A 189 20.46 1.16 20.34
C LYS A 189 19.66 0.77 19.11
N THR A 190 19.52 -0.52 18.85
CA THR A 190 18.82 -1.00 17.65
C THR A 190 17.40 -1.47 17.96
N TYR A 191 16.51 -1.37 16.96
CA TYR A 191 15.10 -1.69 17.09
C TYR A 191 14.62 -2.48 15.88
N ARG A 192 13.71 -3.43 16.10
CA ARG A 192 13.08 -4.21 15.03
C ARG A 192 11.96 -3.45 14.32
N ARG A 193 11.34 -2.49 15.01
CA ARG A 193 10.18 -1.73 14.55
C ARG A 193 10.30 -0.28 14.99
N CYS A 194 9.75 0.65 14.21
CA CYS A 194 9.73 2.06 14.54
C CYS A 194 8.38 2.67 14.16
N ARG A 195 7.89 3.63 14.95
CA ARG A 195 6.69 4.40 14.61
C ARG A 195 7.10 5.68 13.88
N VAL A 196 6.59 5.86 12.67
CA VAL A 196 6.87 7.01 11.80
C VAL A 196 5.54 7.59 11.35
N LEU A 197 5.29 8.89 11.55
CA LEU A 197 4.04 9.55 11.15
C LEU A 197 2.77 8.77 11.59
N LYS A 198 2.77 8.24 12.81
CA LYS A 198 1.72 7.38 13.42
C LYS A 198 1.59 5.95 12.84
N GLN A 199 2.36 5.60 11.81
CA GLN A 199 2.40 4.26 11.22
C GLN A 199 3.55 3.43 11.80
N ILE A 200 3.41 2.11 11.81
CA ILE A 200 4.44 1.19 12.32
C ILE A 200 5.20 0.60 11.13
N PHE A 201 6.52 0.78 11.14
CA PHE A 201 7.43 0.21 10.15
C PHE A 201 8.22 -0.94 10.76
N HIS A 202 8.46 -1.98 9.96
CA HIS A 202 9.20 -3.16 10.36
C HIS A 202 10.55 -3.20 9.64
N SER A 203 11.56 -3.73 10.31
CA SER A 203 12.83 -4.08 9.70
C SER A 203 12.82 -5.53 9.22
N LEU A 204 13.74 -5.90 8.34
CA LEU A 204 13.95 -7.30 7.90
C LEU A 204 14.21 -8.27 9.07
N GLN A 205 14.64 -7.77 10.23
CA GLN A 205 14.88 -8.58 11.44
C GLN A 205 13.60 -8.91 12.21
N TYR A 206 12.43 -8.43 11.77
CA TYR A 206 11.16 -8.73 12.43
C TYR A 206 10.62 -10.11 11.98
N THR A 207 10.97 -11.15 12.74
CA THR A 207 10.67 -12.55 12.40
C THR A 207 9.29 -13.04 12.83
N LYS A 208 8.61 -12.34 13.75
CA LYS A 208 7.32 -12.76 14.34
C LYS A 208 6.20 -12.90 13.31
N ARG A 209 6.32 -12.25 12.14
CA ARG A 209 5.38 -12.34 11.03
C ARG A 209 6.14 -12.26 9.71
N LYS A 210 6.75 -13.37 9.27
CA LYS A 210 7.46 -13.52 7.97
C LYS A 210 6.68 -13.02 6.73
N ASN A 211 5.43 -12.60 6.88
CA ASN A 211 4.53 -12.12 5.84
C ASN A 211 4.32 -10.59 5.85
N THR A 212 4.99 -9.82 6.73
CA THR A 212 4.79 -8.35 6.76
C THR A 212 5.55 -7.68 5.61
N ILE A 213 4.85 -6.89 4.80
CA ILE A 213 5.42 -6.13 3.66
C ILE A 213 5.97 -4.74 4.05
N SER A 214 5.81 -4.33 5.31
CA SER A 214 6.09 -2.96 5.77
C SER A 214 7.58 -2.58 5.88
N TYR A 215 8.49 -3.44 5.41
CA TYR A 215 9.92 -3.19 5.35
C TYR A 215 10.37 -2.48 4.07
N PHE A 216 9.56 -2.45 2.99
CA PHE A 216 9.89 -1.68 1.80
C PHE A 216 9.30 -0.28 1.86
N VAL A 217 10.12 0.73 1.58
CA VAL A 217 9.75 2.13 1.80
C VAL A 217 10.20 3.06 0.68
N GLN A 218 9.41 4.12 0.52
CA GLN A 218 9.79 5.33 -0.19
C GLN A 218 10.31 6.34 0.83
N TYR A 219 11.47 6.95 0.57
CA TYR A 219 12.10 7.91 1.46
C TYR A 219 12.74 9.06 0.68
N LEU A 220 13.02 10.16 1.38
CA LEU A 220 13.78 11.28 0.83
C LEU A 220 15.25 11.14 1.18
N PHE A 221 16.13 11.27 0.19
CA PHE A 221 17.57 11.38 0.37
C PHE A 221 18.07 12.73 -0.16
N LEU A 222 19.38 13.00 -0.11
CA LEU A 222 20.07 14.25 -0.51
C LEU A 222 19.26 15.12 -1.49
N SER A 223 19.10 16.42 -1.18
CA SER A 223 18.30 17.38 -1.95
C SER A 223 16.82 16.99 -2.15
N ASP A 224 16.24 16.26 -1.20
CA ASP A 224 14.86 15.76 -1.21
C ASP A 224 14.51 14.91 -2.44
N GLN A 225 15.50 14.23 -3.00
CA GLN A 225 15.29 13.25 -4.04
C GLN A 225 14.55 12.03 -3.47
N THR A 226 13.50 11.60 -4.16
CA THR A 226 12.75 10.40 -3.81
C THR A 226 13.53 9.14 -4.15
N GLU A 227 13.66 8.25 -3.19
CA GLU A 227 14.33 6.96 -3.30
C GLU A 227 13.54 5.83 -2.65
N PHE A 228 14.01 4.60 -2.87
CA PHE A 228 13.30 3.37 -2.55
C PHE A 228 14.23 2.36 -1.88
N GLY A 229 13.73 1.57 -0.94
CA GLY A 229 14.57 0.56 -0.32
C GLY A 229 13.94 -0.32 0.75
N THR A 230 14.67 -1.38 1.15
CA THR A 230 14.29 -2.24 2.27
C THR A 230 14.94 -1.76 3.57
N ILE A 231 14.15 -1.63 4.64
CA ILE A 231 14.65 -1.32 5.97
C ILE A 231 15.32 -2.55 6.54
N LYS A 232 16.65 -2.52 6.67
CA LYS A 232 17.40 -3.61 7.28
C LYS A 232 17.28 -3.60 8.80
N ILE A 233 17.39 -2.42 9.42
CA ILE A 233 17.28 -2.23 10.87
C ILE A 233 17.02 -0.76 11.21
N PHE A 234 16.37 -0.52 12.36
CA PHE A 234 16.29 0.82 12.95
C PHE A 234 17.29 0.96 14.07
N PHE A 235 17.80 2.17 14.29
CA PHE A 235 18.66 2.44 15.42
C PHE A 235 18.52 3.88 15.93
N GLN A 236 18.85 4.09 17.19
CA GLN A 236 18.89 5.40 17.83
C GLN A 236 20.33 5.78 18.15
N HIS A 237 20.69 7.02 17.85
CA HIS A 237 21.99 7.62 18.11
C HIS A 237 21.77 9.03 18.69
N HIS A 238 22.31 9.30 19.88
CA HIS A 238 22.12 10.57 20.62
C HIS A 238 20.66 11.07 20.68
N GLY A 239 19.71 10.16 20.89
CA GLY A 239 18.30 10.50 20.99
C GLY A 239 17.56 10.57 19.65
N GLN A 240 18.26 10.65 18.52
CA GLN A 240 17.66 10.67 17.18
C GLN A 240 17.54 9.27 16.59
N THR A 241 16.48 9.03 15.82
CA THR A 241 16.18 7.71 15.25
C THR A 241 16.48 7.66 13.76
N PHE A 242 17.21 6.64 13.34
CA PHE A 242 17.64 6.39 11.98
C PHE A 242 17.18 5.00 11.51
N ALA A 243 17.13 4.83 10.20
CA ALA A 243 16.96 3.56 9.53
C ALA A 243 18.16 3.28 8.63
N LEU A 244 18.67 2.06 8.68
CA LEU A 244 19.62 1.53 7.70
C LEU A 244 18.82 0.87 6.57
N ILE A 245 18.92 1.41 5.37
CA ILE A 245 18.09 1.04 4.21
C ILE A 245 18.96 0.48 3.09
N GLN A 246 18.63 -0.70 2.56
CA GLN A 246 19.18 -1.17 1.28
C GLN A 246 18.56 -0.36 0.15
N ASN A 247 19.37 0.40 -0.57
CA ASN A 247 18.86 1.24 -1.63
C ASN A 247 18.50 0.43 -2.90
N PHE A 248 17.45 0.90 -3.57
CA PHE A 248 17.02 0.43 -4.88
C PHE A 248 16.97 1.62 -5.83
N GLN A 249 17.43 1.42 -7.05
CA GLN A 249 17.43 2.45 -8.08
C GLN A 249 16.27 2.24 -9.05
N VAL A 250 15.60 3.33 -9.44
CA VAL A 250 14.64 3.31 -10.55
C VAL A 250 15.44 3.12 -11.84
N ILE A 251 15.03 2.14 -12.65
CA ILE A 251 15.73 1.83 -13.90
C ILE A 251 14.93 2.23 -15.14
N ASN A 252 13.61 2.16 -15.07
CA ASN A 252 12.70 2.39 -16.19
C ASN A 252 11.39 2.97 -15.68
N ALA A 253 10.71 3.74 -16.54
CA ALA A 253 9.32 4.07 -16.34
C ALA A 253 8.47 2.80 -16.53
N PHE A 254 7.43 2.60 -15.72
CA PHE A 254 6.56 1.44 -15.90
C PHE A 254 5.77 1.55 -17.21
N SER A 255 5.41 2.77 -17.61
CA SER A 255 4.77 3.06 -18.88
C SER A 255 5.57 2.61 -20.11
N ASP A 256 6.89 2.47 -20.01
CA ASP A 256 7.73 2.00 -21.12
C ASP A 256 7.34 0.60 -21.60
N TYR A 257 6.83 -0.25 -20.70
CA TYR A 257 6.35 -1.60 -21.00
C TYR A 257 5.01 -1.62 -21.73
N LEU A 258 4.36 -0.46 -21.85
CA LEU A 258 3.00 -0.30 -22.37
C LEU A 258 2.95 0.52 -23.67
N LYS A 259 4.12 0.89 -24.22
CA LYS A 259 4.26 1.79 -25.39
C LYS A 259 3.50 1.36 -26.64
N GLU A 260 3.33 0.05 -26.82
CA GLU A 260 2.64 -0.50 -27.99
C GLU A 260 1.12 -0.39 -27.89
N SER A 261 0.57 -0.02 -26.73
CA SER A 261 -0.87 0.13 -26.58
C SER A 261 -1.38 1.45 -27.15
N ARG A 262 -2.57 1.39 -27.76
CA ARG A 262 -3.34 2.59 -28.13
C ARG A 262 -3.75 3.47 -26.94
N TYR A 263 -3.67 2.96 -25.71
CA TYR A 263 -3.98 3.72 -24.48
C TYR A 263 -2.75 4.36 -23.83
N TYR A 264 -1.55 4.18 -24.41
CA TYR A 264 -0.29 4.61 -23.82
C TYR A 264 -0.31 6.10 -23.44
N ASP A 265 -0.76 7.00 -24.32
CA ASP A 265 -0.72 8.44 -24.04
C ASP A 265 -1.60 8.85 -22.86
N LEU A 266 -2.72 8.15 -22.64
CA LEU A 266 -3.58 8.37 -21.48
C LEU A 266 -2.95 7.85 -20.19
N LEU A 267 -2.22 6.74 -20.26
CA LEU A 267 -1.70 6.03 -19.10
C LEU A 267 -0.30 6.44 -18.68
N LYS A 268 0.53 6.95 -19.60
CA LYS A 268 1.96 7.17 -19.40
C LYS A 268 2.26 7.87 -18.08
N GLN A 269 1.74 9.09 -17.92
CA GLN A 269 1.98 9.87 -16.70
C GLN A 269 1.32 9.27 -15.45
N PRO A 270 0.01 8.92 -15.44
CA PRO A 270 -0.63 8.49 -14.22
C PRO A 270 -0.14 7.12 -13.74
N ILE A 271 0.24 6.19 -14.62
CA ILE A 271 0.74 4.88 -14.19
C ILE A 271 2.12 4.97 -13.54
N ASP A 272 3.01 5.80 -14.07
CA ASP A 272 4.35 6.05 -13.53
C ASP A 272 4.33 6.77 -12.17
N SER A 273 3.20 7.38 -11.81
CA SER A 273 3.01 7.98 -10.49
C SER A 273 2.77 6.96 -9.38
N PHE A 274 2.41 5.73 -9.76
CA PHE A 274 2.06 4.66 -8.83
C PHE A 274 2.98 3.44 -8.93
N TYR A 275 3.52 3.14 -10.11
CA TYR A 275 4.30 1.92 -10.32
C TYR A 275 5.74 2.27 -10.67
N PHE A 276 6.68 1.69 -9.93
CA PHE A 276 8.10 1.94 -10.09
C PHE A 276 8.84 0.64 -10.38
N VAL A 277 9.66 0.64 -11.42
CA VAL A 277 10.51 -0.48 -11.78
C VAL A 277 11.90 -0.26 -11.20
N LEU A 278 12.27 -1.13 -10.26
CA LEU A 278 13.45 -0.95 -9.44
C LEU A 278 14.46 -2.09 -9.63
N LYS A 279 15.73 -1.74 -9.41
CA LYS A 279 16.83 -2.70 -9.31
C LYS A 279 17.53 -2.56 -7.97
N LYS A 280 17.77 -3.69 -7.31
CA LYS A 280 18.53 -3.74 -6.07
C LYS A 280 19.96 -3.22 -6.31
N THR A 281 20.41 -2.29 -5.48
CA THR A 281 21.80 -1.85 -5.46
C THR A 281 22.55 -2.53 -4.32
N ASN A 282 23.89 -2.46 -4.32
CA ASN A 282 24.70 -2.89 -3.17
C ASN A 282 24.93 -1.75 -2.16
N ILE A 283 24.29 -0.60 -2.36
CA ILE A 283 24.48 0.60 -1.54
C ILE A 283 23.48 0.57 -0.39
N ASN A 284 23.98 0.73 0.82
CA ASN A 284 23.17 0.97 2.00
C ASN A 284 23.23 2.44 2.40
N ARG A 285 22.12 2.95 2.92
CA ARG A 285 21.98 4.35 3.32
C ARG A 285 21.44 4.45 4.72
N ILE A 286 22.02 5.35 5.51
CA ILE A 286 21.51 5.72 6.82
C ILE A 286 20.65 6.96 6.64
N VAL A 287 19.38 6.84 7.02
CA VAL A 287 18.36 7.84 6.75
C VAL A 287 17.64 8.17 8.06
N SER A 288 17.45 9.46 8.34
CA SER A 288 16.58 9.87 9.46
C SER A 288 15.18 9.32 9.23
N VAL A 289 14.59 8.75 10.27
CA VAL A 289 13.26 8.14 10.20
C VAL A 289 12.19 9.14 9.72
N GLU A 290 12.35 10.43 9.98
CA GLU A 290 11.44 11.49 9.53
C GLU A 290 11.38 11.66 7.99
N LYS A 291 12.41 11.18 7.30
CA LYS A 291 12.48 11.20 5.83
C LYS A 291 11.78 10.02 5.17
N ILE A 292 11.35 9.01 5.93
CA ILE A 292 10.55 7.89 5.43
C ILE A 292 9.12 8.37 5.20
N LYS A 293 8.58 8.12 4.00
CA LYS A 293 7.28 8.68 3.57
C LYS A 293 6.18 7.63 3.48
N LYS A 294 6.42 6.51 2.79
CA LYS A 294 5.37 5.53 2.49
C LYS A 294 5.87 4.10 2.59
N HIS A 295 4.96 3.20 2.97
CA HIS A 295 5.12 1.78 2.73
C HIS A 295 4.87 1.45 1.26
N LEU A 296 5.55 0.42 0.81
CA LEU A 296 5.48 -0.03 -0.56
C LEU A 296 5.21 -1.54 -0.59
N ILE A 297 4.42 -1.97 -1.57
CA ILE A 297 4.26 -3.38 -1.91
C ILE A 297 5.29 -3.72 -2.98
N ILE A 298 5.97 -4.86 -2.84
CA ILE A 298 6.90 -5.38 -3.84
C ILE A 298 6.25 -6.57 -4.54
N PHE A 299 6.40 -6.63 -5.86
CA PHE A 299 6.11 -7.79 -6.68
C PHE A 299 7.43 -8.29 -7.28
N GLU A 300 7.95 -9.34 -6.66
CA GLU A 300 9.08 -10.09 -7.18
C GLU A 300 8.62 -10.84 -8.45
N ASP A 301 9.49 -10.95 -9.45
CA ASP A 301 9.26 -11.65 -10.72
C ASP A 301 8.22 -11.07 -11.70
N ALA A 302 7.52 -9.98 -11.38
CA ALA A 302 6.51 -9.37 -12.27
C ALA A 302 7.05 -8.87 -13.64
N LEU A 303 8.36 -8.68 -13.76
CA LEU A 303 9.04 -8.25 -15.00
C LEU A 303 10.27 -9.12 -15.31
N GLY A 304 10.36 -10.32 -14.68
CA GLY A 304 11.53 -11.21 -14.74
C GLY A 304 12.52 -11.06 -13.57
N LYS A 305 13.50 -11.97 -13.52
CA LYS A 305 14.35 -12.26 -12.32
C LYS A 305 15.30 -11.14 -11.86
N SER A 306 15.50 -10.07 -12.63
CA SER A 306 16.50 -9.03 -12.32
C SER A 306 15.92 -7.72 -11.80
N HIS A 307 14.59 -7.55 -11.83
CA HIS A 307 13.91 -6.30 -11.52
C HIS A 307 12.73 -6.56 -10.59
N VAL A 308 12.40 -5.57 -9.76
CA VAL A 308 11.22 -5.63 -8.90
C VAL A 308 10.27 -4.50 -9.27
N LEU A 309 8.99 -4.82 -9.32
CA LEU A 309 7.93 -3.83 -9.48
C LEU A 309 7.42 -3.44 -8.11
N THR A 310 7.29 -2.15 -7.84
CA THR A 310 6.74 -1.68 -6.56
C THR A 310 5.65 -0.64 -6.75
N THR A 311 4.78 -0.55 -5.75
CA THR A 311 3.68 0.42 -5.70
C THR A 311 3.47 0.93 -4.27
N PRO A 312 3.23 2.23 -4.05
CA PRO A 312 2.94 2.76 -2.74
C PRO A 312 1.54 2.36 -2.29
N VAL A 313 1.42 2.03 -1.01
CA VAL A 313 0.14 1.84 -0.35
C VAL A 313 -0.52 3.21 -0.21
N SER A 314 -1.74 3.36 -0.70
CA SER A 314 -2.52 4.59 -0.50
C SER A 314 -2.85 4.69 0.99
N SER A 315 -2.65 5.85 1.62
CA SER A 315 -2.87 5.92 3.06
C SER A 315 -4.32 5.58 3.36
N MET A 316 -4.52 4.53 4.14
CA MET A 316 -5.69 4.33 4.95
C MET A 316 -5.27 3.45 6.11
N THR A 317 -6.11 3.45 7.12
CA THR A 317 -6.22 2.48 8.22
C THR A 317 -6.40 1.03 7.72
N GLU A 318 -5.59 0.62 6.76
CA GLU A 318 -5.53 -0.71 6.15
C GLU A 318 -4.48 -1.49 6.95
N HIS A 319 -5.00 -2.31 7.86
CA HIS A 319 -4.23 -3.10 8.81
C HIS A 319 -3.18 -4.00 8.16
N ASP A 320 -2.12 -4.25 8.96
CA ASP A 320 -1.11 -5.32 8.86
C ASP A 320 -1.60 -6.67 8.33
#